data_AF-A0A8H5CVD4-F1
#
_entry.id   AF-A0A8H5CVD4-F1
#
_cell.length_a   1.000
_cell.length_b   1.000
_cell.length_c   1.000
_cell.angle_alpha   90.00
_cell.angle_beta   90.00
_cell.angle_gamma   90.00
#
_symmetry.space_group_name_H-M   'P 1'
#
loop_
_entity.id
_entity.type
_entity.pdbx_description
1 polymer ?
#
loop_
_entity_poly.entity_id
_entity_poly.type
_entity_poly.pdbx_seq_one_letter_code
_entity_poly.pdbx_strand_id
1 'polypeptide(L)'
;MASSTADTATRVTLAYENQPIYSCANCAAVIVLQDELISKAFSGRDGRGYLMHSATNVKLGKKEDRPLLTGVHTVADVFCLGCNERIGWFYHKAAEYSQKYKEGKYLLEKERIIKENTWTLDDSLASLAPDTIDTDIG
;
A
#
# COMPACT_ATOMS: atom_id res chain seq x y z
N MET A 1 11.12 -30.27 17.77
CA MET A 1 10.35 -29.01 17.62
C MET A 1 10.58 -28.51 16.21
N ALA A 2 9.72 -28.88 15.26
CA ALA A 2 9.88 -28.50 13.86
C ALA A 2 9.41 -27.06 13.66
N SER A 3 10.19 -26.31 12.88
CA SER A 3 10.20 -24.85 12.74
C SER A 3 8.86 -24.26 12.27
N SER A 4 8.32 -23.32 13.05
CA SER A 4 7.06 -22.57 12.83
C SER A 4 7.14 -21.48 11.74
N THR A 5 8.24 -21.40 11.00
CA THR A 5 8.49 -20.34 10.01
C THR A 5 7.88 -20.65 8.64
N ALA A 6 7.79 -21.92 8.24
CA ALA A 6 7.23 -22.32 6.95
C ALA A 6 5.71 -22.08 6.87
N ASP A 7 4.98 -22.32 7.97
CA ASP A 7 3.54 -22.06 8.07
C ASP A 7 3.25 -20.54 8.01
N THR A 8 4.08 -19.74 8.68
CA THR A 8 3.96 -18.27 8.66
C THR A 8 4.23 -17.71 7.25
N ALA A 9 5.28 -18.17 6.57
CA ALA A 9 5.59 -17.72 5.21
C ALA A 9 4.49 -18.10 4.23
N THR A 10 3.96 -19.32 4.31
CA THR A 10 2.84 -19.78 3.47
C THR A 10 1.59 -18.93 3.68
N ARG A 11 1.24 -18.63 4.93
CA ARG A 11 0.07 -17.79 5.26
C ARG A 11 0.23 -16.35 4.76
N VAL A 12 1.44 -15.81 4.78
CA VAL A 12 1.73 -14.48 4.22
C VAL A 12 1.58 -14.51 2.70
N THR A 13 2.12 -15.50 1.99
CA THR A 13 1.97 -15.61 0.53
C THR A 13 0.50 -15.70 0.12
N LEU A 14 -0.29 -16.54 0.80
CA LEU A 14 -1.73 -16.71 0.54
C LEU A 14 -2.54 -15.43 0.79
N ALA A 15 -2.12 -14.58 1.72
CA ALA A 15 -2.83 -13.34 2.04
C ALA A 15 -2.72 -12.27 0.94
N TYR A 16 -1.68 -12.33 0.10
CA TYR A 16 -1.45 -11.36 -0.97
C TYR A 16 -1.75 -11.92 -2.37
N GLU A 17 -1.84 -13.24 -2.51
CA GLU A 17 -2.10 -13.88 -3.79
C GLU A 17 -3.46 -13.47 -4.36
N ASN A 18 -3.44 -12.97 -5.60
CA ASN A 18 -4.60 -12.47 -6.33
C ASN A 18 -5.42 -11.38 -5.62
N GLN A 19 -4.85 -10.71 -4.62
CA GLN A 19 -5.53 -9.61 -3.93
C GLN A 19 -5.21 -8.26 -4.58
N PRO A 20 -6.15 -7.29 -4.54
CA PRO A 20 -5.86 -5.91 -4.90
C PRO A 20 -4.84 -5.29 -3.93
N ILE A 21 -3.79 -4.66 -4.47
CA ILE A 21 -2.71 -4.07 -3.67
C ILE A 21 -2.46 -2.59 -4.01
N TYR A 22 -1.65 -1.96 -3.16
CA TYR A 22 -0.82 -0.82 -3.53
C TYR A 22 0.67 -1.23 -3.55
N SER A 23 1.36 -0.87 -4.62
CA SER A 23 2.80 -1.12 -4.82
C SER A 23 3.62 0.18 -4.79
N CYS A 24 4.92 0.09 -4.56
CA CYS A 24 5.81 1.25 -4.61
C CYS A 24 5.90 1.79 -6.05
N ALA A 25 5.67 3.10 -6.24
CA ALA A 25 5.70 3.70 -7.57
C ALA A 25 7.08 3.65 -8.26
N ASN A 26 8.16 3.47 -7.50
CA ASN A 26 9.52 3.46 -8.04
C ASN A 26 10.05 2.05 -8.39
N CYS A 27 9.68 1.02 -7.62
CA CYS A 27 10.24 -0.33 -7.82
C CYS A 27 9.21 -1.46 -7.79
N ALA A 28 7.92 -1.15 -7.78
CA ALA A 28 6.80 -2.10 -7.76
C ALA A 28 6.76 -3.07 -6.56
N ALA A 29 7.59 -2.88 -5.53
CA ALA A 29 7.49 -3.66 -4.31
C ALA A 29 6.08 -3.53 -3.70
N VAL A 30 5.44 -4.65 -3.37
CA VAL A 30 4.11 -4.66 -2.72
C VAL A 30 4.22 -3.96 -1.38
N ILE A 31 3.42 -2.92 -1.14
CA ILE A 31 3.48 -2.14 0.10
C ILE A 31 2.31 -2.47 1.02
N VAL A 32 1.10 -2.63 0.50
CA VAL A 32 -0.08 -2.85 1.34
C VAL A 32 -1.24 -3.43 0.52
N LEU A 33 -2.10 -4.23 1.14
CA LEU A 33 -3.38 -4.63 0.55
C LEU A 33 -4.33 -3.43 0.44
N GLN A 34 -5.21 -3.39 -0.55
CA GLN A 34 -6.19 -2.31 -0.64
C GLN A 34 -7.18 -2.30 0.52
N ASP A 35 -7.49 -3.48 1.09
CA ASP A 35 -8.42 -3.65 2.20
C ASP A 35 -7.93 -3.03 3.53
N GLU A 36 -6.63 -2.75 3.63
CA GLU A 36 -6.05 -2.08 4.79
C GLU A 36 -6.32 -0.56 4.78
N LEU A 37 -6.95 -0.03 3.75
CA LEU A 37 -7.27 1.39 3.63
C LEU A 37 -8.34 1.80 4.65
N ILE A 38 -7.97 2.74 5.53
CA ILE A 38 -8.87 3.34 6.51
C ILE A 38 -9.51 4.62 5.96
N SER A 39 -8.72 5.51 5.34
CA SER A 39 -9.24 6.78 4.84
C SER A 39 -8.37 7.40 3.75
N LYS A 40 -9.03 8.02 2.76
CA LYS A 40 -8.40 8.80 1.69
C LYS A 40 -8.40 10.31 1.95
N ALA A 41 -8.96 10.75 3.07
CA ALA A 41 -9.19 12.16 3.40
C ALA A 41 -7.98 12.83 4.09
N PHE A 42 -6.77 12.33 3.85
CA PHE A 42 -5.55 12.82 4.45
C PHE A 42 -4.68 13.54 3.42
N SER A 43 -3.83 14.43 3.91
CA SER A 43 -2.81 15.11 3.10
C SER A 43 -1.42 14.65 3.54
N GLY A 44 -0.59 14.29 2.56
CA GLY A 44 0.82 13.97 2.70
C GLY A 44 1.71 15.21 2.58
N ARG A 45 3.02 15.01 2.44
CA ARG A 45 3.95 16.09 2.15
C ARG A 45 3.80 16.61 0.71
N ASP A 46 3.67 15.67 -0.23
CA ASP A 46 3.68 15.95 -1.67
C ASP A 46 2.26 15.97 -2.29
N GLY A 47 1.20 15.95 -1.48
CA GLY A 47 -0.19 15.94 -1.99
C GLY A 47 -1.13 15.10 -1.13
N ARG A 48 -1.85 14.16 -1.75
CA ARG A 48 -2.80 13.30 -1.03
C ARG A 48 -2.09 12.20 -0.26
N GLY A 49 -2.62 11.87 0.92
CA GLY A 49 -2.17 10.75 1.74
C GLY A 49 -3.31 9.79 2.03
N TYR A 50 -3.00 8.51 2.15
CA TYR A 50 -3.94 7.46 2.53
C TYR A 50 -3.53 6.91 3.89
N LEU A 51 -4.49 6.88 4.82
CA LEU A 51 -4.32 6.25 6.11
C LEU A 51 -4.57 4.75 5.95
N MET A 52 -3.56 3.94 6.25
CA MET A 52 -3.58 2.48 6.14
C MET A 52 -3.40 1.83 7.52
N HIS A 53 -4.03 0.68 7.72
CA HIS A 53 -3.94 -0.08 8.95
C HIS A 53 -2.56 -0.74 9.12
N SER A 54 -2.03 -1.33 8.05
CA SER A 54 -0.70 -1.94 8.03
C SER A 54 0.08 -1.60 6.74
N ALA A 55 1.35 -2.01 6.68
CA ALA A 55 2.20 -1.97 5.49
C ALA A 55 3.28 -3.05 5.59
N THR A 56 3.72 -3.58 4.45
CA THR A 56 4.78 -4.57 4.29
C THR A 56 5.89 -4.03 3.40
N ASN A 57 7.04 -4.71 3.38
CA ASN A 57 8.23 -4.31 2.61
C ASN A 57 8.66 -2.86 2.88
N VAL A 58 8.55 -2.43 4.15
CA VAL A 58 8.92 -1.08 4.60
C VAL A 58 9.89 -1.12 5.78
N LYS A 59 10.66 -0.04 5.93
CA LYS A 59 11.42 0.26 7.14
C LYS A 59 11.05 1.64 7.69
N LEU A 60 11.11 1.75 9.02
CA LEU A 60 10.88 3.02 9.71
C LEU A 60 12.19 3.77 9.94
N GLY A 61 12.14 5.08 9.75
CA GLY A 61 13.21 6.01 10.10
C GLY A 61 13.27 6.30 11.60
N LYS A 62 13.92 7.42 11.94
CA LYS A 62 13.98 7.90 13.33
C LYS A 62 12.62 8.44 13.76
N LYS A 63 12.31 8.27 15.04
CA LYS A 63 11.15 8.91 15.66
C LYS A 63 11.43 10.38 15.86
N GLU A 64 10.49 11.22 15.48
CA GLU A 64 10.55 12.67 15.64
C GLU A 64 9.16 13.22 15.98
N ASP A 65 9.13 14.26 16.80
CA ASP A 65 7.91 15.01 17.06
C ASP A 65 7.73 16.03 15.93
N ARG A 66 6.64 15.89 15.19
CA ARG A 66 6.30 16.69 14.03
C ARG A 66 5.00 17.47 14.30
N PRO A 67 5.02 18.82 14.20
CA PRO A 67 3.79 19.60 14.23
C PRO A 67 3.02 19.38 12.93
N LEU A 68 1.78 18.90 13.04
CA LEU A 68 0.85 18.70 11.91
C LEU A 68 -0.40 19.55 12.14
N LEU A 69 -1.27 19.63 11.12
CA LEU A 69 -2.50 20.41 11.17
C LEU A 69 -3.39 20.06 12.38
N THR A 70 -3.40 18.79 12.79
CA THR A 70 -4.21 18.27 13.91
C THR A 70 -3.43 18.18 15.22
N GLY A 71 -2.38 19.00 15.39
CA GLY A 71 -1.52 19.00 16.58
C GLY A 71 -0.22 18.21 16.42
N VAL A 72 0.53 18.11 17.52
CA VAL A 72 1.86 17.44 17.55
C VAL A 72 1.71 15.92 17.57
N HIS A 73 2.49 15.26 16.72
CA HIS A 73 2.54 13.80 16.63
C HIS A 73 3.99 13.34 16.66
N THR A 74 4.28 12.25 17.38
CA THR A 74 5.53 11.51 17.22
C THR A 74 5.37 10.58 16.02
N VAL A 75 6.16 10.79 14.97
CA VAL A 75 6.12 10.03 13.72
C VAL A 75 7.49 9.48 13.35
N ALA A 76 7.52 8.52 12.44
CA ALA A 76 8.75 8.07 11.78
C ALA A 76 8.51 7.96 10.28
N ASP A 77 9.41 8.49 9.46
CA ASP A 77 9.32 8.34 8.00
C ASP A 77 9.34 6.85 7.60
N VAL A 78 8.56 6.50 6.58
CA VAL A 78 8.44 5.14 6.07
C VAL A 78 9.13 5.07 4.72
N PHE A 79 10.06 4.14 4.59
CA PHE A 79 10.85 3.92 3.38
C PHE A 79 10.56 2.54 2.80
N CYS A 80 10.47 2.46 1.47
CA CYS A 80 10.38 1.19 0.77
C CYS A 80 11.68 0.37 0.98
N LEU A 81 11.57 -0.91 1.33
CA LEU A 81 12.74 -1.79 1.44
C LEU A 81 13.40 -2.09 0.09
N GLY A 82 12.64 -2.09 -0.99
CA GLY A 82 13.15 -2.44 -2.32
C GLY A 82 14.03 -1.36 -2.95
N CYS A 83 13.67 -0.07 -2.80
CA CYS A 83 14.41 1.04 -3.43
C CYS A 83 14.82 2.17 -2.49
N ASN A 84 14.51 2.05 -1.19
CA ASN A 84 14.82 3.07 -0.18
C ASN A 84 14.14 4.43 -0.38
N GLU A 85 13.18 4.55 -1.30
CA GLU A 85 12.40 5.78 -1.48
C GLU A 85 11.48 6.01 -0.28
N ARG A 86 11.33 7.28 0.14
CA ARG A 86 10.36 7.67 1.18
C ARG A 86 8.96 7.62 0.58
N ILE A 87 8.10 6.80 1.17
CA ILE A 87 6.72 6.59 0.68
C ILE A 87 5.65 7.13 1.63
N GLY A 88 6.03 7.58 2.82
CA GLY A 88 5.06 8.05 3.83
C GLY A 88 5.66 8.23 5.22
N TRP A 89 4.82 8.07 6.25
CA TRP A 89 5.25 8.02 7.65
C TRP A 89 4.32 7.14 8.50
N PHE A 90 4.80 6.73 9.67
CA PHE A 90 4.07 5.95 10.66
C PHE A 90 3.81 6.80 11.90
N TYR A 91 2.60 6.71 12.44
CA TYR A 91 2.22 7.43 13.67
C TYR A 91 2.54 6.59 14.91
N HIS A 92 3.54 7.00 15.68
CA HIS A 92 3.82 6.36 16.97
C HIS A 92 2.90 6.87 18.07
N LYS A 93 2.76 8.20 18.18
CA LYS A 93 1.95 8.84 19.21
C LYS A 93 1.30 10.11 18.67
N ALA A 94 0.11 10.41 19.17
CA ALA A 94 -0.57 11.69 19.03
C ALA A 94 -0.76 12.32 20.42
N ALA A 95 -0.52 13.63 20.53
CA ALA A 95 -0.72 14.35 21.80
C ALA A 95 -2.21 14.47 22.14
N GLU A 96 -3.06 14.75 21.14
CA GLU A 96 -4.49 14.93 21.34
C GLU A 96 -5.25 13.61 21.32
N TYR A 97 -6.19 13.45 22.26
CA TYR A 97 -7.03 12.25 22.36
C TYR A 97 -7.84 11.99 21.08
N SER A 98 -8.36 13.07 20.45
CA SER A 98 -9.13 13.01 19.20
C SER A 98 -8.33 12.43 18.02
N GLN A 99 -7.00 12.41 18.10
CA GLN A 99 -6.10 11.94 17.05
C GLN A 99 -5.51 10.55 17.35
N LYS A 100 -5.84 9.94 18.49
CA LYS A 100 -5.29 8.63 18.91
C LYS A 100 -5.60 7.49 17.95
N TYR A 101 -6.68 7.58 17.19
CA TYR A 101 -7.02 6.58 16.17
C TYR A 101 -5.95 6.44 15.06
N LYS A 102 -5.07 7.43 14.90
CA LYS A 102 -3.93 7.37 13.96
C LYS A 102 -2.76 6.56 14.50
N GLU A 103 -2.64 6.41 15.83
CA GLU A 103 -1.51 5.67 16.42
C GLU A 103 -1.48 4.23 15.91
N GLY A 104 -0.29 3.75 15.55
CA GLY A 104 -0.13 2.42 14.97
C GLY A 104 -0.51 2.34 13.48
N LYS A 105 -0.78 3.47 12.82
CA LYS A 105 -1.20 3.53 11.41
C LYS A 105 -0.14 4.17 10.53
N TYR A 106 -0.23 3.86 9.24
CA TYR A 106 0.64 4.39 8.21
C TYR A 106 -0.10 5.47 7.43
N LEU A 107 0.56 6.60 7.18
CA LEU A 107 0.16 7.49 6.11
C LEU A 107 1.07 7.25 4.91
N LEU A 108 0.51 6.71 3.82
CA LEU A 108 1.22 6.53 2.56
C LEU A 108 0.83 7.62 1.58
N GLU A 109 1.81 8.22 0.92
CA GLU A 109 1.57 9.28 -0.06
C GLU A 109 1.11 8.67 -1.37
N LYS A 110 -0.02 9.15 -1.88
CA LYS A 110 -0.64 8.64 -3.11
C LYS A 110 0.36 8.66 -4.28
N GLU A 111 1.18 9.70 -4.35
CA GLU A 111 2.09 9.94 -5.46
C GLU A 111 3.34 9.02 -5.39
N ARG A 112 3.49 8.27 -4.30
CA ARG A 112 4.58 7.31 -4.05
C ARG A 112 4.13 5.85 -4.15
N ILE A 113 2.84 5.59 -4.38
CA ILE A 113 2.26 4.25 -4.50
C ILE A 113 1.34 4.13 -5.71
N ILE A 114 1.27 2.94 -6.31
CA ILE A 114 0.42 2.63 -7.46
C ILE A 114 -0.68 1.67 -7.00
N LYS A 115 -1.92 1.87 -7.47
CA LYS A 115 -3.06 1.00 -7.17
C LYS A 115 -3.16 -0.11 -8.22
N GLU A 116 -3.17 -1.36 -7.78
CA GLU A 116 -3.33 -2.54 -8.66
C GLU A 116 -4.56 -3.33 -8.22
N ASN A 117 -5.53 -3.50 -9.13
CA ASN A 117 -6.84 -4.07 -8.79
C ASN A 117 -6.95 -5.58 -9.02
N THR A 118 -5.94 -6.21 -9.63
CA THR A 118 -5.88 -7.68 -9.85
C THR A 118 -7.15 -8.25 -10.49
N TRP A 119 -7.70 -7.56 -11.50
CA TRP A 119 -8.86 -8.03 -12.25
C TRP A 119 -8.52 -9.29 -13.04
N THR A 120 -9.33 -10.33 -12.93
CA THR A 120 -9.34 -11.47 -13.85
C THR A 120 -10.50 -11.31 -14.82
N LEU A 121 -10.23 -11.50 -16.11
CA LEU A 121 -11.28 -11.64 -17.11
C LEU A 121 -11.69 -13.11 -17.13
N ASP A 122 -13.00 -13.38 -17.19
CA ASP A 122 -13.49 -14.73 -17.45
C ASP A 122 -13.11 -15.11 -18.90
N ASP A 123 -12.43 -16.23 -19.07
CA ASP A 123 -12.02 -16.79 -20.38
C ASP A 123 -13.23 -17.00 -21.31
N SER A 124 -14.46 -17.05 -20.77
CA SER A 124 -15.70 -17.12 -21.55
C SER A 124 -15.98 -15.86 -22.39
N LEU A 125 -15.35 -14.72 -22.11
CA LEU A 125 -15.51 -13.47 -22.86
C LEU A 125 -14.41 -13.26 -23.93
N ALA A 126 -13.29 -13.99 -23.83
CA ALA A 126 -12.21 -13.92 -24.83
C ALA A 126 -12.58 -14.60 -26.15
N SER A 127 -13.51 -15.55 -26.12
CA SER A 127 -14.06 -16.23 -27.31
C SER A 127 -15.12 -15.42 -28.07
N LEU A 128 -15.53 -14.26 -27.53
CA LEU A 128 -16.44 -13.31 -28.20
C LEU A 128 -15.69 -12.20 -28.95
N ALA A 129 -14.35 -12.21 -28.94
CA ALA A 129 -13.59 -11.36 -29.85
C ALA A 129 -13.94 -11.81 -31.28
N PRO A 130 -14.55 -10.94 -32.12
CA PRO A 130 -14.87 -11.34 -33.49
C PRO A 130 -13.56 -11.67 -34.21
N ASP A 131 -13.48 -12.91 -34.69
CA ASP A 131 -12.43 -13.39 -35.56
C ASP A 131 -12.23 -12.39 -36.71
N THR A 132 -10.99 -11.92 -36.83
CA THR A 132 -10.35 -11.35 -38.03
C THR A 132 -11.27 -10.76 -39.11
N ILE A 133 -11.18 -9.44 -39.31
CA ILE A 133 -11.52 -8.85 -40.62
C ILE A 133 -10.57 -9.47 -41.64
N ASP A 134 -11.06 -10.47 -42.35
CA ASP A 134 -10.54 -10.89 -43.63
C ASP A 134 -10.71 -9.72 -44.59
N THR A 135 -9.59 -9.07 -44.92
CA THR A 135 -9.50 -8.15 -46.04
C THR A 135 -8.41 -8.65 -46.97
N ASP A 136 -8.66 -9.81 -47.56
CA ASP A 136 -8.34 -10.02 -48.97
C ASP A 136 -9.01 -8.90 -49.80
N ILE A 137 -8.23 -7.87 -50.11
CA ILE A 137 -8.52 -6.94 -51.21
C ILE A 137 -7.25 -6.80 -52.05
N GLY A 138 -7.25 -7.51 -53.18
CA GLY A 138 -6.80 -7.04 -54.50
C GLY A 138 -5.31 -6.86 -54.72
#